data_AF-A0A1Z4GFD2-F1
#
_entry.id   AF-A0A1Z4GFD2-F1
#
_cell.length_a   1.000
_cell.length_b   1.000
_cell.length_c   1.000
_cell.angle_alpha   90.00
_cell.angle_beta   90.00
_cell.angle_gamma   90.00
#
_symmetry.space_group_name_H-M   'P 1'
#
loop_
_entity.id
_entity.type
_entity.pdbx_description
1 polymer ?
#
loop_
_entity_poly.entity_id
_entity_poly.type
_entity_poly.pdbx_seq_one_letter_code
_entity_poly.pdbx_strand_id
1 'polypeptide(L)'
;MKTDSIFYQLFAEFPNIFFELLGRSISDNQDYQFRSVEIKQTAFRIDGVFLPTANNSDQTVYFCEVQFQKDELLYNCLFAELFLFCNQNPATYDWYAVIIYPMRSLEPDNTKLYQILLDSSKVQRVYLDEIEPTSKSLGIGIIKLVVEPEENAANRARNLISQTRQEIANPLSSQAIID
;
A
#
# COMPACT_ATOMS: atom_id res chain seq x y z
N MET A 1 6.91 14.33 3.17
CA MET A 1 5.74 15.12 2.72
C MET A 1 5.46 15.03 1.22
N LYS A 2 6.36 15.41 0.29
CA LYS A 2 6.04 15.38 -1.17
C LYS A 2 5.89 13.96 -1.72
N THR A 3 6.76 13.03 -1.31
CA THR A 3 6.75 11.66 -1.83
C THR A 3 5.56 10.85 -1.31
N ASP A 4 5.21 11.03 -0.03
CA ASP A 4 4.03 10.42 0.60
C ASP A 4 2.75 10.82 -0.16
N SER A 5 2.66 12.09 -0.60
CA SER A 5 1.51 12.56 -1.38
C SER A 5 1.36 11.89 -2.74
N ILE A 6 2.46 11.48 -3.39
CA ILE A 6 2.42 10.74 -4.66
C ILE A 6 1.86 9.32 -4.44
N PHE A 7 2.23 8.66 -3.34
CA PHE A 7 1.68 7.35 -3.01
C PHE A 7 0.19 7.41 -2.73
N TYR A 8 -0.24 8.39 -1.94
CA TYR A 8 -1.66 8.54 -1.65
C TYR A 8 -2.48 8.92 -2.88
N GLN A 9 -1.93 9.73 -3.81
CA GLN A 9 -2.54 9.97 -5.12
C GLN A 9 -2.61 8.69 -5.97
N LEU A 10 -1.52 7.92 -5.99
CA LEU A 10 -1.46 6.66 -6.74
C LEU A 10 -2.49 5.67 -6.23
N PHE A 11 -2.63 5.51 -4.91
CA PHE A 11 -3.62 4.63 -4.30
C PHE A 11 -5.06 5.16 -4.43
N ALA A 12 -5.26 6.48 -4.45
CA ALA A 12 -6.57 7.06 -4.73
C ALA A 12 -7.04 6.75 -6.16
N GLU A 13 -6.15 6.85 -7.13
CA GLU A 13 -6.47 6.62 -8.55
C GLU A 13 -6.48 5.12 -8.90
N PHE A 14 -5.55 4.35 -8.34
CA PHE A 14 -5.36 2.93 -8.63
C PHE A 14 -5.21 2.10 -7.35
N PRO A 15 -6.30 1.86 -6.60
CA PRO A 15 -6.27 1.13 -5.34
C PRO A 15 -5.66 -0.28 -5.46
N ASN A 16 -5.84 -0.95 -6.61
CA ASN A 16 -5.34 -2.31 -6.86
C ASN A 16 -3.82 -2.44 -6.71
N ILE A 17 -3.06 -1.36 -6.97
CA ILE A 17 -1.61 -1.37 -6.83
C ILE A 17 -1.20 -1.68 -5.37
N PHE A 18 -1.99 -1.22 -4.40
CA PHE A 18 -1.75 -1.54 -2.99
C PHE A 18 -1.82 -3.05 -2.75
N PHE A 19 -2.81 -3.75 -3.31
CA PHE A 19 -2.98 -5.19 -3.13
C PHE A 19 -1.96 -6.02 -3.91
N GLU A 20 -1.50 -5.52 -5.06
CA GLU A 20 -0.36 -6.09 -5.77
C GLU A 20 0.91 -6.09 -4.90
N LEU A 21 1.17 -5.02 -4.14
CA LEU A 21 2.28 -4.98 -3.17
C LEU A 21 2.16 -6.03 -2.07
N LEU A 22 0.94 -6.40 -1.70
CA LEU A 22 0.68 -7.44 -0.71
C LEU A 22 0.78 -8.86 -1.29
N GLY A 23 1.06 -8.99 -2.59
CA GLY A 23 1.10 -10.27 -3.29
C GLY A 23 -0.28 -10.90 -3.47
N ARG A 24 -1.35 -10.10 -3.45
CA ARG A 24 -2.74 -10.57 -3.58
C ARG A 24 -3.19 -10.47 -5.05
N SER A 25 -3.93 -11.47 -5.53
CA SER A 25 -4.37 -11.53 -6.93
C SER A 25 -5.51 -10.56 -7.24
N ILE A 26 -5.40 -9.88 -8.38
CA ILE A 26 -6.36 -8.89 -8.91
C ILE A 26 -7.74 -9.52 -9.23
N SER A 27 -7.79 -10.86 -9.41
CA SER A 27 -9.00 -11.60 -9.77
C SER A 27 -10.09 -11.64 -8.69
N ASP A 28 -9.79 -11.22 -7.47
CA ASP A 28 -10.72 -11.26 -6.35
C ASP A 28 -11.59 -10.00 -6.27
N ASN A 29 -12.15 -9.49 -7.38
CA ASN A 29 -13.12 -8.37 -7.41
C ASN A 29 -12.91 -7.33 -6.27
N GLN A 30 -11.68 -6.82 -6.13
CA GLN A 30 -11.29 -6.00 -4.99
C GLN A 30 -11.73 -4.56 -5.21
N ASP A 31 -13.03 -4.35 -5.18
CA ASP A 31 -13.64 -3.04 -5.15
C ASP A 31 -13.38 -2.43 -3.77
N TYR A 32 -12.22 -1.77 -3.64
CA TYR A 32 -11.81 -0.98 -2.48
C TYR A 32 -11.77 0.50 -2.84
N GLN A 33 -12.19 1.34 -1.90
CA GLN A 33 -12.07 2.79 -2.01
C GLN A 33 -11.00 3.29 -1.05
N PHE A 34 -9.98 3.94 -1.60
CA PHE A 34 -8.97 4.63 -0.82
C PHE A 34 -9.51 6.00 -0.36
N ARG A 35 -9.45 6.29 0.94
CA ARG A 35 -9.94 7.53 1.54
C ARG A 35 -9.04 7.97 2.69
N SER A 36 -8.95 9.29 2.85
CA SER A 36 -8.55 9.90 4.12
C SER A 36 -9.80 9.99 5.02
N VAL A 37 -9.68 9.53 6.27
CA VAL A 37 -10.78 9.47 7.24
C VAL A 37 -10.48 10.40 8.40
N GLU A 38 -11.34 11.40 8.57
CA GLU A 38 -11.33 12.24 9.77
C GLU A 38 -12.05 11.54 10.92
N ILE A 39 -11.34 11.40 12.03
CA ILE A 39 -11.88 10.86 13.27
C ILE A 39 -12.57 11.99 14.02
N LYS A 40 -13.87 11.83 14.24
CA LYS A 40 -14.67 12.84 14.94
C LYS A 40 -14.15 13.03 16.37
N GLN A 41 -14.32 14.24 16.91
CA GLN A 41 -14.01 14.64 18.29
C GLN A 41 -12.53 14.77 18.67
N THR A 42 -11.59 14.25 17.88
CA THR A 42 -10.15 14.24 18.23
C THR A 42 -9.26 14.99 17.25
N ALA A 43 -9.81 15.55 16.17
CA ALA A 43 -9.06 16.21 15.08
C ALA A 43 -7.97 15.33 14.43
N PHE A 44 -7.99 14.01 14.70
CA PHE A 44 -7.12 13.05 14.02
C PHE A 44 -7.65 12.76 12.62
N ARG A 45 -6.71 12.52 11.70
CA ARG A 45 -7.00 12.16 10.32
C ARG A 45 -6.10 11.01 9.93
N ILE A 46 -6.71 9.91 9.50
CA ILE A 46 -5.99 8.77 8.95
C ILE A 46 -5.93 8.95 7.45
N ASP A 47 -4.74 9.12 6.89
CA ASP A 47 -4.60 9.49 5.49
C ASP A 47 -4.72 8.31 4.52
N GLY A 48 -4.38 7.10 4.98
CA GLY A 48 -4.48 5.89 4.17
C GLY A 48 -5.44 4.85 4.69
N VAL A 49 -6.72 4.93 4.32
CA VAL A 49 -7.71 3.89 4.62
C VAL A 49 -8.31 3.33 3.33
N PHE A 50 -8.21 2.02 3.14
CA PHE A 50 -8.96 1.30 2.09
C PHE A 50 -10.20 0.67 2.70
N LEU A 51 -11.36 1.15 2.27
CA LEU A 51 -12.66 0.64 2.69
C LEU A 51 -13.22 -0.31 1.64
N PRO A 52 -13.67 -1.51 2.04
CA PRO A 52 -14.31 -2.42 1.10
C PRO A 52 -15.64 -1.83 0.63
N THR A 53 -15.99 -2.06 -0.63
CA THR A 53 -17.37 -1.80 -1.09
C THR A 53 -18.32 -2.90 -0.59
N ALA A 54 -19.62 -2.60 -0.62
CA ALA A 54 -20.65 -3.51 -0.09
C ALA A 54 -20.70 -4.88 -0.79
N ASN A 55 -20.18 -5.01 -2.01
CA ASN A 55 -20.19 -6.25 -2.78
C ASN A 55 -18.89 -7.05 -2.66
N ASN A 56 -17.90 -6.55 -1.91
CA ASN A 56 -16.61 -7.22 -1.77
C ASN A 56 -16.74 -8.44 -0.85
N SER A 57 -16.13 -9.57 -1.23
CA SER A 57 -16.09 -10.76 -0.37
C SER A 57 -15.16 -10.59 0.82
N ASP A 58 -14.10 -9.79 0.67
CA ASP A 58 -13.25 -9.32 1.76
C ASP A 58 -13.84 -8.03 2.33
N GLN A 59 -14.23 -8.07 3.60
CA GLN A 59 -14.75 -6.92 4.35
C GLN A 59 -13.72 -6.32 5.31
N THR A 60 -12.44 -6.69 5.15
CA THR A 60 -11.33 -6.14 5.92
C THR A 60 -11.10 -4.67 5.56
N VAL A 61 -10.95 -3.81 6.57
CA VAL A 61 -10.48 -2.43 6.39
C VAL A 61 -8.95 -2.41 6.43
N TYR A 62 -8.31 -1.88 5.38
CA TYR A 62 -6.86 -1.76 5.35
C TYR A 62 -6.43 -0.35 5.75
N PHE A 63 -5.48 -0.27 6.67
CA PHE A 63 -4.79 0.94 7.06
C PHE A 63 -3.42 0.92 6.40
N CYS A 64 -3.06 1.97 5.68
CA CYS A 64 -1.82 2.07 4.93
C CYS A 64 -1.08 3.33 5.36
N GLU A 65 0.14 3.13 5.85
CA GLU A 65 1.07 4.23 6.11
C GLU A 65 2.29 4.10 5.23
N VAL A 66 2.68 5.21 4.61
CA VAL A 66 3.85 5.27 3.73
C VAL A 66 4.87 6.21 4.35
N GLN A 67 6.03 5.68 4.72
CA GLN A 67 7.00 6.40 5.54
C GLN A 67 8.36 6.56 4.84
N PHE A 68 8.60 7.74 4.26
CA PHE A 68 9.85 8.09 3.55
C PHE A 68 10.95 8.67 4.45
N GLN A 69 10.67 8.88 5.73
CA GLN A 69 11.61 9.43 6.70
C GLN A 69 11.51 8.66 8.00
N LYS A 70 12.60 8.47 8.74
CA LYS A 70 12.52 7.79 10.02
C LYS A 70 11.62 8.59 10.99
N ASP A 71 10.60 7.94 11.53
CA ASP A 71 9.72 8.51 12.55
C ASP A 71 9.55 7.54 13.70
N GLU A 72 10.27 7.80 14.79
CA GLU A 72 10.24 6.96 16.00
C GLU A 72 8.84 6.87 16.65
N LEU A 73 7.93 7.79 16.31
CA LEU A 73 6.58 7.80 16.84
C LEU A 73 5.56 7.13 15.92
N LEU A 74 5.93 6.70 14.71
CA LEU A 74 5.04 6.13 13.71
C LEU A 74 4.06 5.09 14.29
N TYR A 75 4.57 4.09 14.99
CA TYR A 75 3.73 3.03 15.55
C TYR A 75 2.80 3.52 16.67
N ASN A 76 3.20 4.54 17.43
CA ASN A 76 2.32 5.14 18.44
C ASN A 76 1.10 5.78 17.76
N CYS A 77 1.34 6.57 16.72
CA CYS A 77 0.28 7.24 15.96
C CYS A 77 -0.60 6.22 15.25
N LEU A 78 -0.01 5.32 14.44
CA LEU A 78 -0.73 4.32 13.66
C LEU A 78 -1.68 3.48 14.51
N PHE A 79 -1.19 2.89 15.62
CA PHE A 79 -2.04 2.02 16.42
C PHE A 79 -3.07 2.79 17.25
N ALA A 80 -2.76 4.00 17.71
CA ALA A 80 -3.74 4.85 18.37
C ALA A 80 -4.90 5.21 17.42
N GLU A 81 -4.56 5.62 16.20
CA GLU A 81 -5.50 6.00 15.16
C GLU A 81 -6.35 4.82 14.69
N LEU A 82 -5.72 3.67 14.41
CA LEU A 82 -6.40 2.44 14.02
C LEU A 82 -7.42 2.01 15.07
N PHE A 83 -7.03 1.92 16.35
CA PHE A 83 -7.96 1.48 17.39
C PHE A 83 -9.05 2.52 17.68
N LEU A 84 -8.75 3.81 17.51
CA LEU A 84 -9.76 4.85 17.59
C LEU A 84 -10.77 4.78 16.45
N PHE A 85 -10.33 4.48 15.21
CA PHE A 85 -11.22 4.19 14.10
C PHE A 85 -12.13 3.00 14.43
N CYS A 86 -11.59 1.88 14.91
CA CYS A 86 -12.38 0.71 15.28
C CYS A 86 -13.41 1.04 16.37
N ASN A 87 -13.04 1.84 17.37
CA ASN A 87 -13.95 2.28 18.42
C ASN A 87 -15.12 3.13 17.88
N GLN A 88 -14.87 3.97 16.87
CA GLN A 88 -15.93 4.77 16.22
C GLN A 88 -16.77 3.97 15.21
N ASN A 89 -16.24 2.85 14.72
CA ASN A 89 -16.87 1.99 13.73
C ASN A 89 -16.99 0.56 14.27
N PRO A 90 -17.86 0.31 15.27
CA PRO A 90 -17.96 -0.99 15.94
C PRO A 90 -18.47 -2.13 15.03
N ALA A 91 -18.99 -1.80 13.84
CA ALA A 91 -19.39 -2.75 12.82
C ALA A 91 -18.24 -3.15 11.87
N THR A 92 -17.03 -2.64 12.08
CA THR A 92 -15.84 -3.04 11.30
C THR A 92 -15.63 -4.53 11.45
N TYR A 93 -15.70 -5.27 10.33
CA TYR A 93 -15.59 -6.73 10.32
C TYR A 93 -14.18 -7.18 10.74
N ASP A 94 -13.17 -6.60 10.11
CA ASP A 94 -11.77 -6.89 10.38
C ASP A 94 -10.89 -5.68 10.02
N TRP A 95 -9.65 -5.68 10.52
CA TRP A 95 -8.65 -4.66 10.20
C TRP A 95 -7.33 -5.32 9.78
N TYR A 96 -6.58 -4.60 8.95
CA TYR A 96 -5.23 -5.00 8.55
C TYR A 96 -4.37 -3.74 8.37
N ALA A 97 -3.16 -3.72 8.92
CA ALA A 97 -2.26 -2.59 8.78
C ALA A 97 -1.10 -2.92 7.85
N VAL A 98 -0.77 -2.01 6.96
CA VAL A 98 0.35 -2.10 6.04
C VAL A 98 1.21 -0.86 6.21
N ILE A 99 2.49 -1.06 6.48
CA ILE A 99 3.46 0.02 6.56
C ILE A 99 4.46 -0.16 5.43
N ILE A 100 4.58 0.85 4.58
CA ILE A 100 5.43 0.86 3.41
C ILE A 100 6.64 1.76 3.67
N TYR A 101 7.82 1.19 3.59
CA TYR A 101 9.10 1.88 3.71
C TYR A 101 9.88 1.81 2.40
N PRO A 102 10.60 2.86 2.00
CA PRO A 102 11.58 2.76 0.92
C PRO A 102 12.66 1.71 1.20
N MET A 103 13.12 1.63 2.46
CA MET A 103 14.15 0.72 2.93
C MET A 103 14.02 0.48 4.44
N ARG A 104 14.53 -0.66 4.91
CA ARG A 104 14.42 -1.11 6.31
C ARG A 104 15.00 -0.14 7.34
N SER A 105 16.04 0.60 6.98
CA SER A 105 16.70 1.57 7.88
C SER A 105 15.81 2.74 8.32
N LEU A 106 14.66 2.93 7.65
CA LEU A 106 13.66 3.95 7.99
C LEU A 106 12.60 3.44 8.98
N GLU A 107 12.56 2.14 9.28
CA GLU A 107 11.72 1.59 10.34
C GLU A 107 12.20 2.12 11.71
N PRO A 108 11.28 2.44 12.65
CA PRO A 108 11.63 2.83 14.01
C PRO A 108 12.51 1.78 14.71
N ASP A 109 13.52 2.23 15.47
CA ASP A 109 14.44 1.30 16.13
C ASP A 109 13.78 0.54 17.29
N ASN A 110 12.84 1.20 17.98
CA ASN A 110 12.20 0.66 19.17
C ASN A 110 10.76 0.21 18.88
N THR A 111 10.63 -1.08 18.57
CA THR A 111 9.33 -1.72 18.28
C THR A 111 8.71 -2.42 19.49
N LYS A 112 9.40 -2.44 20.65
CA LYS A 112 9.10 -3.38 21.74
C LYS A 112 7.68 -3.26 22.29
N LEU A 113 7.13 -2.05 22.37
CA LEU A 113 5.75 -1.80 22.82
C LEU A 113 4.70 -2.44 21.92
N TYR A 114 5.01 -2.56 20.62
CA TYR A 114 4.09 -2.98 19.56
C TYR A 114 4.42 -4.35 19.01
N GLN A 115 5.42 -5.04 19.57
CA GLN A 115 5.98 -6.28 19.04
C GLN A 115 4.90 -7.34 18.77
N ILE A 116 3.94 -7.51 19.68
CA ILE A 116 2.84 -8.47 19.51
C ILE A 116 2.00 -8.16 18.27
N LEU A 117 1.73 -6.87 17.99
CA LEU A 117 0.98 -6.45 16.81
C LEU A 117 1.83 -6.62 15.55
N LEU A 118 3.09 -6.19 15.59
CA LEU A 118 4.03 -6.23 14.46
C LEU A 118 4.42 -7.66 14.04
N ASP A 119 4.35 -8.62 14.96
CA ASP A 119 4.58 -10.04 14.70
C ASP A 119 3.29 -10.81 14.38
N SER A 120 2.12 -10.17 14.52
CA SER A 120 0.85 -10.78 14.17
C SER A 120 0.65 -10.83 12.66
N SER A 121 -0.24 -11.71 12.20
CA SER A 121 -0.65 -11.77 10.80
C SER A 121 -1.48 -10.56 10.35
N LYS A 122 -1.74 -9.58 11.23
CA LYS A 122 -2.56 -8.39 10.95
C LYS A 122 -1.75 -7.18 10.50
N VAL A 123 -0.42 -7.24 10.63
CA VAL A 123 0.47 -6.13 10.30
C VAL A 123 1.51 -6.61 9.31
N GLN A 124 1.59 -5.96 8.16
CA GLN A 124 2.62 -6.21 7.15
C GLN A 124 3.52 -5.00 7.00
N ARG A 125 4.83 -5.24 7.07
CA ARG A 125 5.85 -4.24 6.75
C ARG A 125 6.39 -4.56 5.36
N VAL A 126 6.30 -3.60 4.46
CA VAL A 126 6.76 -3.70 3.07
C VAL A 126 7.96 -2.78 2.89
N TYR A 127 9.08 -3.34 2.43
CA TYR A 127 10.29 -2.57 2.13
C TYR A 127 10.49 -2.57 0.61
N LEU A 128 10.41 -1.40 -0.01
CA LEU A 128 10.32 -1.27 -1.47
C LEU A 128 11.62 -1.68 -2.19
N ASP A 129 12.77 -1.47 -1.55
CA ASP A 129 14.08 -1.93 -2.02
C ASP A 129 14.26 -3.45 -1.94
N GLU A 130 13.48 -4.14 -1.11
CA GLU A 130 13.49 -5.60 -0.96
C GLU A 130 12.51 -6.32 -1.91
N ILE A 131 11.66 -5.59 -2.65
CA ILE A 131 10.71 -6.19 -3.61
C ILE A 131 11.49 -6.77 -4.81
N GLU A 132 11.17 -8.01 -5.20
CA GLU A 132 11.86 -8.68 -6.30
C GLU A 132 11.81 -7.88 -7.63
N PRO A 133 12.94 -7.75 -8.37
CA PRO A 133 12.98 -7.05 -9.66
C PRO A 133 12.13 -7.70 -10.75
N THR A 134 11.78 -8.98 -10.59
CA THR A 134 11.07 -9.84 -11.53
C THR A 134 9.55 -9.72 -11.47
N SER A 135 8.99 -8.89 -10.58
CA SER A 135 7.54 -8.65 -10.56
C SER A 135 7.10 -8.08 -11.91
N LYS A 136 6.36 -8.86 -12.69
CA LYS A 136 5.80 -8.42 -13.99
C LYS A 136 4.64 -7.43 -13.84
N SER A 137 4.27 -7.09 -12.61
CA SER A 137 3.19 -6.14 -12.35
C SER A 137 3.62 -4.71 -12.69
N LEU A 138 2.79 -4.05 -13.50
CA LEU A 138 2.96 -2.63 -13.83
C LEU A 138 2.85 -1.76 -12.58
N GLY A 139 1.94 -2.08 -11.65
CA GLY A 139 1.76 -1.34 -10.40
C GLY A 139 3.01 -1.32 -9.54
N ILE A 140 3.66 -2.48 -9.34
CA ILE A 140 4.93 -2.58 -8.63
C ILE A 140 6.02 -1.82 -9.38
N GLY A 141 6.03 -1.88 -10.71
CA GLY A 141 6.94 -1.09 -11.54
C GLY A 141 6.81 0.42 -11.29
N ILE A 142 5.58 0.94 -11.24
CA ILE A 142 5.29 2.35 -10.97
C ILE A 142 5.75 2.73 -9.55
N ILE A 143 5.46 1.91 -8.54
CA ILE A 143 5.89 2.18 -7.16
C ILE A 143 7.40 2.25 -7.05
N LYS A 144 8.12 1.35 -7.74
CA LYS A 144 9.58 1.36 -7.75
C LYS A 144 10.17 2.62 -8.36
N LEU A 145 9.49 3.27 -9.31
CA LEU A 145 9.95 4.57 -9.85
C LEU A 145 10.01 5.65 -8.77
N VAL A 146 9.16 5.58 -7.74
CA VAL A 146 9.10 6.62 -6.71
C VAL A 146 10.31 6.55 -5.77
N VAL A 147 10.92 5.37 -5.62
CA VAL A 147 12.13 5.15 -4.80
C VAL A 147 13.41 5.01 -5.64
N GLU A 148 13.29 4.96 -6.97
CA GLU A 148 14.43 4.84 -7.88
C GLU A 148 15.25 6.15 -7.87
N PRO A 149 16.60 6.07 -7.82
CA PRO A 149 17.46 7.24 -7.97
C PRO A 149 17.14 8.02 -9.25
N GLU A 150 17.19 9.35 -9.17
CA GLU A 150 16.79 10.26 -10.26
C GLU A 150 17.52 9.95 -11.59
N GLU A 151 18.79 9.58 -11.51
CA GLU A 151 19.64 9.20 -12.66
C GLU A 151 19.06 8.01 -13.45
N ASN A 152 18.37 7.09 -12.77
CA ASN A 152 17.77 5.88 -13.35
C ASN A 152 16.27 6.02 -13.62
N ALA A 153 15.58 6.87 -12.84
CA ALA A 153 14.12 6.98 -12.84
C ALA A 153 13.56 7.29 -14.23
N ALA A 154 14.17 8.22 -14.98
CA ALA A 154 13.71 8.57 -16.32
C ALA A 154 13.81 7.40 -17.32
N ASN A 155 14.91 6.64 -17.26
CA ASN A 155 15.09 5.48 -18.14
C ASN A 155 14.11 4.36 -17.79
N ARG A 156 13.92 4.11 -16.50
CA ARG A 156 12.99 3.07 -16.04
C ARG A 156 11.54 3.42 -16.35
N ALA A 157 11.15 4.69 -16.24
CA ALA A 157 9.83 5.17 -16.62
C ALA A 157 9.57 4.97 -18.13
N ARG A 158 10.54 5.28 -18.99
CA ARG A 158 10.42 5.04 -20.44
C ARG A 158 10.28 3.56 -20.78
N ASN A 159 10.99 2.68 -20.06
CA ASN A 159 10.89 1.25 -20.24
C ASN A 159 9.50 0.73 -19.84
N LEU A 160 8.95 1.18 -18.72
CA LEU A 160 7.60 0.83 -18.28
C LEU A 160 6.55 1.28 -19.31
N ILE A 161 6.63 2.53 -19.79
CA ILE A 161 5.72 3.03 -20.84
C ILE A 161 5.81 2.18 -22.10
N SER A 162 7.02 1.78 -22.51
CA SER A 162 7.23 0.92 -23.69
C SER A 162 6.62 -0.47 -23.50
N GLN A 163 6.81 -1.09 -22.32
CA GLN A 163 6.23 -2.39 -21.97
C GLN A 163 4.70 -2.34 -22.02
N THR A 164 4.08 -1.36 -21.36
CA THR A 164 2.61 -1.21 -21.36
C THR A 164 2.06 -1.02 -22.77
N ARG A 165 2.73 -0.24 -23.63
CA ARG A 165 2.31 -0.08 -25.03
C ARG A 165 2.40 -1.39 -25.82
N GLN A 166 3.42 -2.21 -25.58
CA GLN A 166 3.57 -3.50 -26.24
C GLN A 166 2.49 -4.51 -25.79
N GLU A 167 2.15 -4.52 -24.50
CA GLU A 167 1.08 -5.36 -23.94
C GLU A 167 -0.30 -4.96 -24.49
N ILE A 168 -0.58 -3.66 -24.61
CA ILE A 168 -1.82 -3.15 -25.22
C ILE A 168 -1.87 -3.47 -26.73
N ALA A 169 -0.74 -3.40 -27.44
CA ALA A 169 -0.68 -3.68 -28.87
C ALA A 169 -0.76 -5.18 -29.22
N ASN A 170 -0.39 -6.07 -28.29
CA ASN A 170 -0.44 -7.53 -28.45
C ASN A 170 -1.29 -8.21 -27.35
N PRO A 171 -2.62 -8.04 -27.36
CA PRO A 171 -3.52 -8.60 -26.35
C PRO A 171 -3.55 -10.14 -26.32
N LEU A 172 -3.03 -10.81 -27.36
CA LEU A 172 -2.99 -12.27 -27.48
C LEU A 172 -1.92 -12.94 -26.58
N SER A 173 -1.04 -12.19 -25.93
CA SER A 173 -0.03 -12.77 -25.01
C SER A 173 -0.52 -12.97 -23.57
N SER A 174 -1.61 -12.30 -23.17
CA SER A 174 -2.14 -12.36 -21.80
C SER A 174 -3.07 -13.55 -21.53
N GLN A 175 -3.44 -14.33 -22.56
CA GLN A 175 -4.32 -15.52 -22.45
C GLN A 175 -3.58 -16.86 -22.60
N ALA A 176 -2.25 -16.86 -22.78
CA ALA A 176 -1.48 -18.09 -23.00
C ALA A 176 -0.75 -18.61 -21.75
N ILE A 177 -1.05 -18.09 -20.56
CA ILE A 177 -0.50 -18.61 -19.29
C ILE A 177 -1.66 -18.90 -18.33
N ILE A 178 -2.54 -19.81 -18.74
CA ILE A 178 -3.36 -20.63 -17.83
C ILE A 178 -3.29 -22.05 -18.39
N ASP A 179 -2.36 -22.83 -17.85
CA ASP A 179 -2.40 -24.29 -17.72
C ASP A 179 -1.84 -24.62 -16.33
#